data_AF-Q4VCB4-F1
#
_entry.id   AF-Q4VCB4-F1
#
_cell.length_a   1.000
_cell.length_b   1.000
_cell.length_c   1.000
_cell.angle_alpha   90.00
_cell.angle_beta   90.00
_cell.angle_gamma   90.00
#
_symmetry.space_group_name_H-M   'P 1'
#
loop_
_entity.id
_entity.type
_entity.pdbx_description
1 polymer ?
#
loop_
_entity_poly.entity_id
_entity_poly.type
_entity_poly.pdbx_seq_one_letter_code
_entity_poly.pdbx_strand_id
1 'polypeptide(L)'
;TDESIYSFAEASMATAYEKKWPLYLSTKNTILKKYDGRFKDIFQEVYEKSWKSKYEAAGIWYGHRLIDDMVAYALKSDGGYVWACKNYDGDVQSDFLAQGFGSLGLMTSVLVCPDGKTIEAEAAHGTVTRHYRVHQKGGETSTNSIASIFAWSRGLAH
;
A
#
# COMPACT_ATOMS: atom_id res chain seq x y z
N THR A 1 -12.46 -0.56 -12.98
CA THR A 1 -12.49 -0.23 -14.42
C THR A 1 -11.07 -0.07 -14.90
N ASP A 2 -10.82 -0.13 -16.22
CA ASP A 2 -9.46 0.04 -16.73
C ASP A 2 -8.86 1.40 -16.33
N GLU A 3 -9.63 2.49 -16.45
CA GLU A 3 -9.23 3.84 -16.03
C GLU A 3 -8.71 3.92 -14.59
N SER A 4 -9.41 3.26 -13.66
CA SER A 4 -9.01 3.19 -12.26
C SER A 4 -7.73 2.37 -12.07
N ILE A 5 -7.53 1.29 -12.85
CA ILE A 5 -6.32 0.47 -12.79
C ILE A 5 -5.12 1.23 -13.38
N TYR A 6 -5.31 1.99 -14.46
CA TYR A 6 -4.28 2.87 -15.03
C TYR A 6 -3.84 3.91 -14.00
N SER A 7 -4.80 4.59 -13.37
CA SER A 7 -4.50 5.59 -12.34
C SER A 7 -3.75 4.98 -11.16
N PHE A 8 -4.15 3.79 -10.72
CA PHE A 8 -3.46 3.04 -9.66
C PHE A 8 -2.03 2.63 -10.05
N ALA A 9 -1.81 2.20 -11.30
CA ALA A 9 -0.48 1.85 -11.81
C ALA A 9 0.44 3.07 -11.83
N GLU A 10 -0.03 4.20 -12.38
CA GLU A 10 0.70 5.46 -12.42
C GLU A 10 1.08 5.95 -11.01
N ALA A 11 0.13 5.94 -10.07
CA ALA A 11 0.38 6.35 -8.68
C ALA A 11 1.39 5.43 -7.97
N SER A 12 1.27 4.11 -8.17
CA SER A 12 2.20 3.13 -7.62
C SER A 12 3.63 3.36 -8.15
N MET A 13 3.75 3.66 -9.44
CA MET A 13 5.05 3.89 -10.07
C MET A 13 5.69 5.22 -9.65
N ALA A 14 4.90 6.29 -9.59
CA ALA A 14 5.35 7.57 -9.08
C ALA A 14 5.88 7.44 -7.64
N THR A 15 5.13 6.76 -6.77
CA THR A 15 5.51 6.53 -5.37
C THR A 15 6.83 5.76 -5.24
N ALA A 16 6.98 4.67 -5.98
CA ALA A 16 8.20 3.88 -5.99
C ALA A 16 9.40 4.66 -6.54
N TYR A 17 9.18 5.45 -7.60
CA TYR A 17 10.20 6.31 -8.19
C TYR A 17 10.66 7.44 -7.27
N GLU A 18 9.75 8.05 -6.50
CA GLU A 18 10.06 9.07 -5.51
C GLU A 18 10.90 8.48 -4.38
N LYS A 19 10.49 7.31 -3.84
CA LYS A 19 11.22 6.59 -2.78
C LYS A 19 12.53 5.97 -3.25
N LYS A 20 12.77 5.90 -4.56
CA LYS A 20 13.88 5.15 -5.18
C LYS A 20 13.88 3.68 -4.73
N TRP A 21 12.69 3.07 -4.71
CA TRP A 21 12.48 1.67 -4.34
C TRP A 21 11.91 0.87 -5.50
N PRO A 22 12.20 -0.45 -5.59
CA PRO A 22 11.53 -1.32 -6.55
C PRO A 22 10.03 -1.44 -6.25
N LEU A 23 9.25 -1.72 -7.30
CA LEU A 23 7.79 -1.87 -7.24
C LEU A 23 7.38 -3.30 -7.54
N TYR A 24 6.50 -3.87 -6.72
CA TYR A 24 5.87 -5.16 -6.97
C TYR A 24 4.34 -5.06 -7.03
N LEU A 25 3.74 -5.57 -8.10
CA LEU A 25 2.29 -5.82 -8.17
C LEU A 25 2.04 -7.30 -7.88
N SER A 26 1.09 -7.60 -7.00
CA SER A 26 0.64 -8.98 -6.75
C SER A 26 -0.77 -9.24 -7.25
N THR A 27 -0.98 -10.37 -7.94
CA THR A 27 -2.33 -10.83 -8.33
C THR A 27 -2.43 -12.36 -8.28
N LYS A 28 -3.61 -12.94 -8.57
CA LYS A 28 -3.81 -14.37 -8.81
C LYS A 28 -4.23 -14.64 -10.26
N ASN A 29 -3.54 -14.05 -11.23
CA ASN A 29 -3.86 -14.13 -12.66
C ASN A 29 -3.79 -15.54 -13.27
N THR A 30 -3.11 -16.50 -12.64
CA THR A 30 -3.16 -17.91 -13.08
C THR A 30 -4.56 -18.53 -12.91
N ILE A 31 -5.32 -18.05 -11.92
CA ILE A 31 -6.69 -18.47 -11.64
C ILE A 31 -7.69 -17.50 -12.29
N LEU A 32 -7.60 -16.21 -11.95
CA LEU A 32 -8.46 -15.16 -12.50
C LEU A 32 -7.86 -14.57 -13.79
N LYS A 33 -7.74 -15.42 -14.82
CA LYS A 33 -7.00 -15.12 -16.05
C LYS A 33 -7.37 -13.82 -16.74
N LYS A 34 -8.67 -13.47 -16.78
CA LYS A 34 -9.14 -12.23 -17.40
C LYS A 34 -9.08 -11.05 -16.43
N TYR A 35 -9.62 -11.21 -15.23
CA TYR A 35 -9.77 -10.11 -14.27
C TYR A 35 -8.41 -9.66 -13.72
N ASP A 36 -7.65 -10.58 -13.12
CA ASP A 36 -6.32 -10.28 -12.59
C ASP A 36 -5.26 -10.18 -13.70
N GLY A 37 -5.51 -10.82 -14.84
CA GLY A 37 -4.74 -10.57 -16.06
C GLY A 37 -4.81 -9.12 -16.48
N ARG A 38 -5.99 -8.49 -16.40
CA ARG A 38 -6.14 -7.07 -16.78
C ARG A 38 -5.31 -6.13 -15.92
N PHE A 39 -5.18 -6.38 -14.62
CA PHE A 39 -4.27 -5.63 -13.74
C PHE A 39 -2.81 -5.78 -14.18
N LYS A 40 -2.37 -7.03 -14.41
CA LYS A 40 -1.01 -7.33 -14.86
C LYS A 40 -0.69 -6.62 -16.19
N ASP A 41 -1.60 -6.74 -17.16
CA ASP A 41 -1.40 -6.19 -18.50
C ASP A 41 -1.33 -4.66 -18.47
N ILE A 42 -2.24 -4.00 -17.74
CA ILE A 42 -2.25 -2.54 -17.61
C ILE A 42 -0.98 -2.03 -16.90
N PHE A 43 -0.55 -2.65 -15.80
CA PHE A 43 0.68 -2.25 -15.15
C PHE A 43 1.91 -2.44 -16.04
N GLN A 44 1.96 -3.52 -16.84
CA GLN A 44 3.05 -3.74 -17.79
C GLN A 44 3.05 -2.66 -18.89
N GLU A 45 1.89 -2.34 -19.45
CA GLU A 45 1.74 -1.30 -20.47
C GLU A 45 2.21 0.07 -19.96
N VAL A 46 1.76 0.48 -18.77
CA VAL A 46 2.17 1.75 -18.13
C VAL A 46 3.67 1.78 -17.88
N TYR A 47 4.24 0.68 -17.38
CA TYR A 47 5.66 0.58 -17.10
C TYR A 47 6.48 0.78 -18.38
N GLU A 48 6.18 0.00 -19.42
CA GLU A 48 6.91 0.04 -20.69
C GLU A 48 6.81 1.38 -21.39
N LYS A 49 5.62 1.99 -21.37
CA LYS A 49 5.35 3.24 -22.08
C LYS A 49 5.97 4.46 -21.41
N SER A 50 5.91 4.55 -20.08
CA SER A 50 6.14 5.82 -19.36
C SER A 50 7.27 5.78 -18.33
N TRP A 51 7.63 4.59 -17.82
CA TRP A 51 8.43 4.49 -16.59
C TRP A 51 9.73 3.69 -16.74
N LYS A 52 9.80 2.74 -17.67
CA LYS A 52 10.95 1.83 -17.83
C LYS A 52 12.29 2.57 -17.84
N SER A 53 12.45 3.56 -18.74
CA SER A 53 13.70 4.33 -18.83
C SER A 53 14.03 5.12 -17.55
N LYS A 54 13.01 5.64 -16.85
CA LYS A 54 13.20 6.36 -15.57
C LYS A 54 13.65 5.41 -14.47
N TYR A 55 13.03 4.23 -14.40
CA TYR A 55 13.33 3.20 -13.42
C TYR A 55 14.74 2.65 -13.60
N GLU A 56 15.10 2.31 -14.85
CA GLU A 56 16.45 1.84 -15.21
C GLU A 56 17.50 2.90 -14.85
N ALA A 57 17.26 4.18 -15.17
CA ALA A 57 18.18 5.27 -14.80
C ALA A 57 18.32 5.47 -13.28
N ALA A 58 17.29 5.11 -12.50
CA ALA A 58 17.30 5.18 -11.05
C ALA A 58 17.78 3.87 -10.38
N GLY A 59 18.12 2.83 -11.15
CA GLY A 59 18.56 1.53 -10.62
C GLY A 59 17.46 0.73 -9.91
N ILE A 60 16.20 1.02 -10.18
CA ILE A 60 15.02 0.33 -9.61
C ILE A 60 14.25 -0.40 -10.71
N TRP A 61 13.36 -1.32 -10.33
CA TRP A 61 12.59 -2.12 -11.28
C TRP A 61 11.12 -2.26 -10.87
N TYR A 62 10.29 -2.66 -11.83
CA TYR A 62 8.93 -3.14 -11.62
C TYR A 62 8.87 -4.65 -11.86
N GLY A 63 8.12 -5.37 -11.03
CA GLY A 63 7.84 -6.79 -11.24
C GLY A 63 6.42 -7.20 -10.84
N HIS A 64 5.80 -8.05 -11.65
CA HIS A 64 4.57 -8.75 -11.25
C HIS A 64 4.92 -10.07 -10.56
N ARG A 65 4.22 -10.40 -9.47
CA ARG A 65 4.30 -11.68 -8.76
C ARG A 65 2.91 -12.26 -8.51
N LEU A 66 2.83 -13.57 -8.34
CA LEU A 66 1.62 -14.18 -7.79
C LEU A 66 1.52 -13.85 -6.29
N ILE A 67 0.31 -13.59 -5.79
CA ILE A 67 0.10 -13.13 -4.41
C ILE A 67 0.68 -14.08 -3.36
N ASP A 68 0.61 -15.39 -3.58
CA ASP A 68 1.18 -16.43 -2.72
C ASP A 68 2.72 -16.43 -2.71
N ASP A 69 3.35 -16.16 -3.86
CA ASP A 69 4.81 -15.95 -3.91
C ASP A 69 5.21 -14.62 -3.28
N MET A 70 4.42 -13.56 -3.50
CA MET A 70 4.71 -12.23 -2.96
C MET A 70 4.66 -12.19 -1.43
N VAL A 71 3.67 -12.84 -0.79
CA VAL A 71 3.62 -12.92 0.68
C VAL A 71 4.82 -13.69 1.25
N ALA A 72 5.25 -14.76 0.57
CA ALA A 72 6.42 -15.53 0.98
C ALA A 72 7.73 -14.73 0.81
N TYR A 73 7.82 -13.94 -0.26
CA TYR A 73 8.92 -12.99 -0.47
C TYR A 73 8.94 -11.92 0.63
N ALA A 74 7.79 -11.29 0.92
CA ALA A 74 7.68 -10.23 1.92
C ALA A 74 8.19 -10.68 3.30
N LEU A 75 7.81 -11.89 3.72
CA LEU A 75 8.24 -12.49 5.00
C LEU A 75 9.76 -12.70 5.12
N LYS A 76 10.46 -12.90 4.00
CA LYS A 76 11.90 -13.18 3.98
C LYS A 76 12.76 -11.97 3.61
N SER A 77 12.13 -10.93 3.10
CA SER A 77 12.82 -9.73 2.64
C SER A 77 13.22 -8.82 3.79
N ASP A 78 14.24 -8.00 3.56
CA ASP A 78 14.62 -6.91 4.46
C ASP A 78 13.74 -5.64 4.28
N GLY A 79 12.62 -5.75 3.55
CA GLY A 79 11.79 -4.60 3.17
C GLY A 79 12.39 -3.76 2.04
N GLY A 80 12.10 -2.45 2.02
CA GLY A 80 12.68 -1.51 1.06
C GLY A 80 12.09 -1.60 -0.36
N TYR A 81 10.80 -1.86 -0.48
CA TYR A 81 10.07 -1.90 -1.76
C TYR A 81 8.67 -1.31 -1.59
N VAL A 82 8.06 -0.92 -2.71
CA VAL A 82 6.63 -0.59 -2.77
C VAL A 82 5.86 -1.83 -3.22
N TRP A 83 4.79 -2.17 -2.50
CA TRP A 83 3.90 -3.27 -2.83
C TRP A 83 2.54 -2.72 -3.25
N ALA A 84 2.26 -2.78 -4.56
CA ALA A 84 0.94 -2.50 -5.10
C ALA A 84 0.02 -3.71 -4.88
N CYS A 85 -0.91 -3.57 -3.95
CA CYS A 85 -1.94 -4.57 -3.66
C CYS A 85 -3.27 -4.20 -4.31
N LYS A 86 -4.03 -5.21 -4.77
CA LYS A 86 -5.45 -5.01 -5.05
C LYS A 86 -6.18 -4.67 -3.75
N ASN A 87 -7.35 -4.05 -3.84
CA ASN A 87 -8.11 -3.53 -2.69
C ASN A 87 -8.15 -4.50 -1.48
N TYR A 88 -8.67 -5.72 -1.67
CA TYR A 88 -8.74 -6.70 -0.58
C TYR A 88 -7.37 -7.17 -0.06
N ASP A 89 -6.40 -7.38 -0.96
CA ASP A 89 -5.05 -7.78 -0.56
C ASP A 89 -4.38 -6.66 0.26
N GLY A 90 -4.62 -5.39 -0.11
CA GLY A 90 -4.06 -4.23 0.57
C GLY A 90 -4.57 -4.09 1.99
N ASP A 91 -5.89 -4.22 2.17
CA ASP A 91 -6.57 -4.21 3.46
C ASP A 91 -5.94 -5.26 4.41
N VAL A 92 -5.95 -6.53 4.01
CA VAL A 92 -5.45 -7.63 4.85
C VAL A 92 -3.94 -7.57 5.10
N GLN A 93 -3.14 -7.29 4.05
CA GLN A 93 -1.69 -7.33 4.18
C GLN A 93 -1.13 -6.11 4.91
N SER A 94 -1.80 -4.96 4.86
CA SER A 94 -1.37 -3.75 5.59
C SER A 94 -1.42 -3.96 7.10
N ASP A 95 -2.47 -4.58 7.62
CA ASP A 95 -2.61 -4.97 9.03
C ASP A 95 -1.53 -5.99 9.45
N PHE A 96 -1.28 -6.99 8.59
CA PHE A 96 -0.24 -7.99 8.85
C PHE A 96 1.14 -7.34 8.95
N LEU A 97 1.49 -6.45 8.03
CA LEU A 97 2.74 -5.71 8.05
C LEU A 97 2.81 -4.79 9.27
N ALA A 98 1.74 -4.05 9.59
CA ALA A 98 1.73 -3.16 10.74
C ALA A 98 2.01 -3.90 12.06
N GLN A 99 1.45 -5.10 12.21
CA GLN A 99 1.76 -5.95 13.36
C GLN A 99 3.19 -6.51 13.31
N GLY A 100 3.70 -6.87 12.13
CA GLY A 100 5.09 -7.30 11.93
C GLY A 100 6.13 -6.23 12.26
N PHE A 101 5.80 -4.95 12.03
CA PHE A 101 6.59 -3.79 12.43
C PHE A 101 6.28 -3.28 13.85
N GLY A 102 5.50 -4.03 14.63
CA GLY A 102 5.30 -3.84 16.07
C GLY A 102 3.84 -3.62 16.48
N SER A 103 3.13 -2.71 15.81
CA SER A 103 1.73 -2.39 16.14
C SER A 103 1.04 -1.62 15.02
N LEU A 104 -0.27 -1.86 14.86
CA LEU A 104 -1.13 -1.04 14.00
C LEU A 104 -1.09 0.45 14.36
N GLY A 105 -0.83 0.80 15.63
CA GLY A 105 -0.69 2.20 16.07
C GLY A 105 0.56 2.91 15.53
N LEU A 106 1.46 2.20 14.85
CA LEU A 106 2.70 2.73 14.26
C LEU A 106 2.64 2.79 12.72
N MET A 107 1.49 2.47 12.12
CA MET A 107 1.29 2.51 10.67
C MET A 107 0.56 3.80 10.26
N THR A 108 1.02 4.45 9.20
CA THR A 108 0.36 5.60 8.57
C THR A 108 -0.42 5.15 7.33
N SER A 109 -1.61 5.71 7.11
CA SER A 109 -2.38 5.51 5.86
C SER A 109 -2.60 6.86 5.18
N VAL A 110 -2.37 6.92 3.87
CA VAL A 110 -2.63 8.11 3.05
C VAL A 110 -3.19 7.66 1.71
N LEU A 111 -4.44 8.03 1.43
CA LEU A 111 -5.04 7.94 0.11
C LEU A 111 -4.55 9.13 -0.74
N VAL A 112 -4.01 8.84 -1.92
CA VAL A 112 -3.58 9.86 -2.88
C VAL A 112 -4.47 9.77 -4.11
N CYS A 113 -5.13 10.88 -4.47
CA CYS A 113 -5.99 10.94 -5.65
C CYS A 113 -5.17 11.02 -6.95
N PRO A 114 -5.75 10.63 -8.10
CA PRO A 114 -5.08 10.65 -9.40
C PRO A 114 -4.66 12.05 -9.88
N ASP A 115 -5.23 13.11 -9.30
CA ASP A 115 -4.88 14.50 -9.62
C ASP A 115 -3.49 14.92 -9.10
N GLY A 116 -2.85 14.06 -8.28
CA GLY A 116 -1.57 14.32 -7.64
C GLY A 116 -1.60 15.48 -6.64
N LYS A 117 -2.78 15.93 -6.22
CA LYS A 117 -2.99 17.10 -5.36
C LYS A 117 -3.91 16.84 -4.20
N THR A 118 -4.89 15.95 -4.35
CA THR A 118 -5.83 15.65 -3.28
C THR A 118 -5.32 14.44 -2.50
N ILE A 119 -5.22 14.58 -1.19
CA ILE A 119 -4.91 13.47 -0.28
C ILE A 119 -5.96 13.36 0.80
N GLU A 120 -6.11 12.16 1.32
CA GLU A 120 -6.81 11.88 2.58
C GLU A 120 -5.83 11.09 3.46
N ALA A 121 -5.63 11.55 4.70
CA ALA A 121 -4.66 10.97 5.63
C ALA A 121 -5.40 10.47 6.86
N GLU A 122 -5.19 9.19 7.19
CA GLU A 122 -5.89 8.51 8.27
C GLU A 122 -4.96 7.58 9.06
N ALA A 123 -5.46 7.09 10.19
CA ALA A 123 -4.83 5.98 10.88
C ALA A 123 -5.22 4.68 10.18
N ALA A 124 -4.26 3.75 9.98
CA ALA A 124 -4.56 2.46 9.33
C ALA A 124 -5.46 1.55 10.18
N HIS A 125 -5.60 1.83 11.48
CA HIS A 125 -6.42 1.03 12.39
C HIS A 125 -7.85 1.56 12.51
N GLY A 126 -8.79 0.66 12.81
CA GLY A 126 -10.16 1.01 13.17
C GLY A 126 -10.29 1.71 14.54
N THR A 127 -11.52 1.83 15.02
CA THR A 127 -11.90 2.60 16.22
C THR A 127 -11.50 1.95 17.56
N VAL A 128 -10.72 0.87 17.55
CA VAL A 128 -10.23 0.15 18.74
C VAL A 128 -11.37 -0.20 19.73
N THR A 129 -12.50 -0.69 19.21
CA THR A 129 -13.76 -0.92 19.94
C THR A 129 -13.56 -1.66 21.27
N ARG A 130 -12.65 -2.63 21.32
CA ARG A 130 -12.34 -3.38 22.56
C ARG A 130 -11.87 -2.45 23.69
N HIS A 131 -10.97 -1.52 23.40
CA HIS A 131 -10.48 -0.55 24.39
C HIS A 131 -11.60 0.41 24.78
N TYR A 132 -12.40 0.85 23.79
CA TYR A 132 -13.56 1.70 24.06
C TYR A 132 -14.56 1.05 25.03
N ARG A 133 -14.80 -0.27 24.94
CA ARG A 133 -15.66 -0.99 25.90
C ARG A 133 -15.10 -1.03 27.33
N VAL A 134 -13.76 -1.01 27.50
CA VAL A 134 -13.13 -0.91 28.82
C VAL A 134 -13.28 0.52 29.37
N HIS A 135 -13.02 1.52 28.53
CA HIS A 135 -13.24 2.93 28.86
C HIS A 135 -14.67 3.22 29.30
N GLN A 136 -15.68 2.67 28.61
CA GLN A 136 -17.10 2.83 28.96
C GLN A 136 -17.46 2.30 30.36
N LYS A 137 -16.66 1.39 30.91
CA LYS A 137 -16.84 0.84 32.26
C LYS A 137 -16.02 1.59 33.32
N GLY A 138 -15.38 2.70 32.95
CA GLY A 138 -14.47 3.46 33.81
C GLY A 138 -13.10 2.79 33.99
N GLY A 139 -12.78 1.77 33.20
CA GLY A 139 -11.47 1.11 33.25
C GLY A 139 -10.39 1.90 32.52
N GLU A 140 -9.14 1.79 33.00
CA GLU A 140 -7.99 2.38 32.33
C GLU A 140 -7.70 1.70 30.98
N THR A 141 -7.19 2.48 30.02
CA THR A 141 -6.81 1.98 28.69
C THR A 141 -5.44 2.52 28.30
N SER A 142 -4.67 1.74 27.53
CA SER A 142 -3.39 2.16 26.96
C SER A 142 -3.46 2.08 25.43
N THR A 143 -4.32 2.90 24.83
CA THR A 143 -4.49 2.98 23.37
C THR A 143 -3.41 3.87 22.77
N ASN A 144 -2.67 3.35 21.79
CA ASN A 144 -1.63 4.11 21.09
C ASN A 144 -2.26 5.14 20.14
N SER A 145 -1.89 6.41 20.25
CA SER A 145 -2.40 7.52 19.45
C SER A 145 -1.48 7.98 18.32
N ILE A 146 -0.32 7.33 18.14
CA ILE A 146 0.71 7.77 17.17
C ILE A 146 0.17 7.82 15.74
N ALA A 147 -0.49 6.76 15.25
CA ALA A 147 -1.07 6.76 13.91
C ALA A 147 -2.08 7.91 13.69
N SER A 148 -2.94 8.19 14.68
CA SER A 148 -3.87 9.32 14.62
C SER A 148 -3.15 10.68 14.60
N ILE A 149 -2.05 10.84 15.33
CA ILE A 149 -1.22 12.06 15.28
C ILE A 149 -0.57 12.20 13.90
N PHE A 150 -0.07 11.09 13.33
CA PHE A 150 0.55 11.11 12.03
C PHE A 150 -0.42 11.46 10.90
N ALA A 151 -1.69 11.05 10.99
CA ALA A 151 -2.74 11.48 10.07
C ALA A 151 -2.82 13.03 9.99
N TRP A 152 -2.84 13.70 11.15
CA TRP A 152 -2.81 15.17 11.21
C TRP A 152 -1.52 15.75 10.64
N SER A 153 -0.35 15.23 11.04
CA SER A 153 0.92 15.79 10.56
C SER A 153 1.10 15.61 9.05
N ARG A 154 0.58 14.52 8.46
CA ARG A 154 0.61 14.27 7.03
C ARG A 154 -0.30 15.24 6.29
N GLY A 155 -1.52 15.44 6.79
CA GLY A 155 -2.45 16.40 6.20
C GLY A 155 -1.95 17.85 6.26
N LEU A 156 -1.23 18.25 7.31
CA LEU A 156 -0.65 19.59 7.43
C LEU A 156 0.61 19.81 6.58
N ALA A 157 1.33 18.74 6.23
CA ALA A 157 2.57 18.82 5.47
C ALA A 157 2.37 18.90 3.95
N HIS A 158 1.16 18.57 3.48
CA HIS A 158 0.77 18.52 2.07
C HIS A 158 0.14 19.85 1.62
#